data_AF-A0A7V8A9I6-F1
#
_entry.id   AF-A0A7V8A9I6-F1
#
_cell.length_a   1.000
_cell.length_b   1.000
_cell.length_c   1.000
_cell.angle_alpha   90.00
_cell.angle_beta   90.00
_cell.angle_gamma   90.00
#
_symmetry.space_group_name_H-M   'P 1'
#
loop_
_entity.id
_entity.type
_entity.pdbx_description
1 polymer ?
#
loop_
_entity_poly.entity_id
_entity_poly.type
_entity_poly.pdbx_seq_one_letter_code
_entity_poly.pdbx_strand_id
1 'polypeptide(L)' 'MKITDVKITGFKSFVDSVTLPIESGLTGIVGPNGCGKSNVLEALRWVMGATSAKALRGGEM' A
#
# COMPACT_ATOMS: atom_id res chain seq x y z
N MET A 1 8.82 -12.74 11.75
CA MET A 1 7.62 -12.53 10.91
C MET A 1 8.09 -12.03 9.56
N LYS A 2 7.75 -12.71 8.46
CA LYS A 2 8.13 -12.32 7.09
C LYS A 2 6.85 -12.08 6.29
N ILE A 3 6.76 -10.93 5.62
CA ILE A 3 5.68 -10.65 4.67
C ILE A 3 6.04 -11.37 3.37
N THR A 4 5.15 -12.23 2.88
CA THR A 4 5.33 -12.96 1.61
C THR A 4 4.44 -12.39 0.51
N ASP A 5 3.27 -11.86 0.86
CA ASP A 5 2.28 -11.39 -0.09
C ASP A 5 1.51 -10.21 0.51
N VAL A 6 1.20 -9.23 -0.34
CA VAL A 6 0.33 -8.09 0.00
C VAL A 6 -0.85 -8.11 -0.95
N LYS A 7 -2.03 -8.46 -0.44
CA LYS A 7 -3.29 -8.37 -1.20
C LYS A 7 -4.00 -7.08 -0.86
N ILE A 8 -4.33 -6.30 -1.89
CA ILE A 8 -5.01 -5.00 -1.77
C ILE A 8 -6.28 -5.04 -2.61
N THR A 9 -7.40 -4.60 -2.05
CA THR A 9 -8.69 -4.54 -2.74
C THR A 9 -9.53 -3.44 -2.11
N GLY A 10 -10.19 -2.61 -2.92
CA GLY A 10 -11.04 -1.52 -2.43
C GLY A 10 -10.31 -0.43 -1.63
N PHE A 11 -8.99 -0.29 -1.80
CA PHE A 11 -8.18 0.67 -1.03
C PHE A 11 -7.64 1.79 -1.92
N LYS A 12 -8.18 3.01 -1.76
CA LYS A 12 -7.81 4.19 -2.56
C LYS A 12 -7.85 3.90 -4.07
N SER A 13 -6.70 3.96 -4.74
CA SER A 13 -6.59 3.72 -6.18
C SER A 13 -6.72 2.24 -6.58
N PHE A 14 -6.71 1.30 -5.62
CA PHE A 14 -6.84 -0.13 -5.88
C PHE A 14 -8.32 -0.54 -5.81
N VAL A 15 -9.08 -0.21 -6.85
CA VAL A 15 -10.50 -0.60 -6.96
C VAL A 15 -10.60 -2.12 -7.13
N ASP A 16 -9.87 -2.66 -8.11
CA ASP A 16 -9.77 -4.09 -8.35
C ASP A 16 -8.76 -4.76 -7.41
N SER A 17 -8.93 -6.08 -7.22
CA SER A 17 -8.02 -6.87 -6.41
C SER A 17 -6.65 -7.00 -7.06
N VAL A 18 -5.59 -6.68 -6.31
CA VAL A 18 -4.19 -6.88 -6.72
C VAL A 18 -3.45 -7.66 -5.64
N THR A 19 -2.66 -8.64 -6.04
CA THR A 19 -1.73 -9.38 -5.15
C THR A 19 -0.31 -9.02 -5.55
N LEU A 20 0.46 -8.52 -4.60
CA LEU A 20 1.87 -8.17 -4.76
C LEU A 20 2.72 -9.21 -4.02
N PRO A 21 3.44 -10.10 -4.74
CA PRO A 21 4.39 -11.00 -4.10
C PRO A 21 5.59 -10.21 -3.55
N ILE A 22 6.07 -10.59 -2.37
CA ILE A 22 7.26 -10.05 -1.73
C ILE A 22 8.31 -11.16 -1.71
N GLU A 23 9.29 -11.04 -2.61
CA GLU A 23 10.39 -11.99 -2.71
C GLU A 23 11.44 -11.76 -1.61
N SER A 24 12.32 -12.75 -1.42
CA SER A 24 13.48 -12.58 -0.53
C SER A 24 14.42 -11.49 -1.05
N GLY A 25 14.87 -10.62 -0.16
CA GLY A 25 15.80 -9.54 -0.50
C GLY A 25 15.08 -8.19 -0.54
N LEU A 26 15.30 -7.43 -1.61
CA LEU A 26 14.78 -6.07 -1.79
C LEU A 26 13.72 -6.04 -2.89
N THR A 27 12.48 -5.70 -2.54
CA THR A 27 11.39 -5.47 -3.49
C THR A 27 11.19 -3.97 -3.71
N GLY A 28 11.28 -3.51 -4.96
CA GLY A 28 11.04 -2.12 -5.34
C GLY A 28 9.66 -1.91 -5.97
N ILE A 29 8.96 -0.84 -5.58
CA ILE A 29 7.67 -0.46 -6.18
C ILE A 29 7.88 0.80 -7.03
N VAL A 30 7.67 0.68 -8.35
CA VAL A 30 7.94 1.74 -9.34
C VAL A 30 6.75 1.98 -10.27
N GLY A 31 6.77 3.09 -11.02
CA GLY A 31 5.69 3.50 -11.92
C GLY A 31 5.47 5.03 -11.98
N PRO A 32 4.60 5.52 -12.88
CA PRO A 32 4.35 6.96 -13.08
C PRO A 32 3.80 7.68 -11.84
N ASN A 33 3.95 9.00 -11.76
CA ASN A 33 3.34 9.78 -10.69
C ASN A 33 1.81 9.67 -10.74
N GLY A 34 1.18 9.56 -9.57
CA GLY A 34 -0.28 9.38 -9.46
C GLY A 34 -0.79 7.94 -9.65
N CYS A 35 0.03 6.97 -10.09
CA CYS A 35 -0.47 5.60 -10.35
C CYS A 35 -0.77 4.73 -9.11
N GLY A 36 -0.63 5.28 -7.90
CA GLY A 36 -0.98 4.55 -6.66
C GLY A 36 0.18 3.86 -5.93
N LYS A 37 1.45 4.06 -6.34
CA LYS A 37 2.63 3.48 -5.64
C LYS A 37 2.63 3.71 -4.13
N SER A 38 2.41 4.96 -3.71
CA SER A 38 2.39 5.33 -2.29
C SER A 38 1.20 4.72 -1.54
N ASN A 39 0.11 4.39 -2.24
CA ASN A 39 -1.06 3.75 -1.64
C ASN A 39 -0.75 2.31 -1.18
N VAL A 40 0.25 1.64 -1.78
CA VAL A 40 0.72 0.33 -1.29
C VAL A 40 1.30 0.48 0.12
N LEU A 41 2.16 1.49 0.33
CA LEU A 41 2.75 1.76 1.64
C LEU A 41 1.68 2.18 2.66
N GLU A 42 0.68 2.96 2.24
CA GLU A 42 -0.43 3.37 3.11
C GLU A 42 -1.34 2.19 3.49
N ALA A 43 -1.61 1.27 2.56
CA ALA A 43 -2.36 0.04 2.87
C ALA A 43 -1.64 -0.81 3.92
N LEU A 44 -0.30 -0.95 3.78
CA LEU A 44 0.53 -1.63 4.78
C LEU A 44 0.48 -0.93 6.14
N ARG A 45 0.61 0.39 6.18
CA ARG A 45 0.51 1.16 7.44
C ARG A 45 -0.87 1.00 8.08
N TRP A 46 -1.94 1.05 7.28
CA TRP A 46 -3.31 0.89 7.74
C TRP A 46 -3.52 -0.46 8.43
N VAL A 47 -3.14 -1.56 7.78
CA VAL A 47 -3.31 -2.92 8.36
C VAL A 47 -2.40 -3.15 9.58
N MET A 48 -1.27 -2.45 9.66
CA MET A 48 -0.39 -2.45 10.84
C MET A 48 -0.91 -1.58 11.99
N GLY A 49 -2.09 -0.97 11.86
CA GLY A 49 -2.75 -0.22 12.93
C GLY A 49 -2.43 1.28 12.95
N ALA A 50 -1.96 1.86 11.84
CA ALA A 50 -1.83 3.31 11.75
C ALA A 50 -3.22 3.97 11.76
N THR A 51 -3.55 4.67 12.84
CA THR A 51 -4.86 5.31 13.06
C THR A 51 -4.89 6.80 12.75
N SER A 52 -3.73 7.45 12.57
CA SER A 52 -3.71 8.90 12.31
C SER A 52 -4.01 9.20 10.83
N ALA A 53 -4.98 10.10 10.60
CA ALA A 53 -5.34 10.56 9.26
C ALA A 53 -4.12 11.15 8.52
N LYS A 54 -3.20 11.82 9.23
CA LYS A 54 -1.94 12.32 8.67
C LYS A 54 -1.02 11.20 8.18
N ALA A 55 -0.92 10.09 8.92
CA ALA A 55 -0.09 8.94 8.54
C ALA A 55 -0.62 8.21 7.29
N LEU A 56 -1.93 8.30 7.06
CA LEU A 56 -2.64 7.74 5.91
C LEU A 56 -2.86 8.75 4.79
N ARG A 57 -2.32 9.97 4.92
CA ARG A 57 -2.54 11.08 3.98
C ARG A 57 -4.04 11.32 3.69
N GLY A 58 -4.89 11.12 4.70
CA GLY A 58 -6.34 11.26 4.65
C GLY A 58 -6.84 12.63 5.10
N GLY A 59 -6.10 13.70 4.78
CA GLY A 59 -6.37 15.04 5.31
C GLY A 59 -6.04 16.19 4.37
N GLU A 60 -6.01 15.97 3.05
CA GLU A 60 -6.05 17.06 2.07
C GLU A 60 -7.41 17.04 1.37
N MET A 61 -8.39 17.65 2.04
CA MET A 61 -9.58 18.28 1.48
C MET A 61 -9.93 19.47 2.37
#